data_AF-A0A015MBZ6-F1
#
_entry.id   AF-A0A015MBZ6-F1
#
_cell.length_a   1.000
_cell.length_b   1.000
_cell.length_c   1.000
_cell.angle_alpha   90.00
_cell.angle_beta   90.00
_cell.angle_gamma   90.00
#
_symmetry.space_group_name_H-M   'P 1'
#
loop_
_entity.id
_entity.type
_entity.pdbx_description
1 polymer ?
#
loop_
_entity_poly.entity_id
_entity_poly.type
_entity_poly.pdbx_seq_one_letter_code
_entity_poly.pdbx_strand_id
1 'polypeptide(L)'
;MNGIIFDIIGFLSQHLRAVGLRGIPFYAVSPIAEESLKYSNICGEWMCTERQQKMYLPDNPMHHQDMIEQSLLYYASRADSSLQEKYQEPCVVFAGHPSLRRSAAINFIRKWGNNSNNSIIFTESEYDCEEAMSAFEGLQIKPIYLPIDDQ
;
A
#
# COMPACT_ATOMS: atom_id res chain seq x y z
N MET A 1 3.59 -4.83 -7.99
CA MET A 1 3.91 -3.88 -6.90
C MET A 1 5.39 -4.02 -6.62
N ASN A 2 6.10 -2.93 -6.30
CA ASN A 2 7.54 -3.01 -5.97
C ASN A 2 7.73 -3.78 -4.65
N GLY A 3 8.85 -4.50 -4.49
CA GLY A 3 9.17 -5.30 -3.30
C GLY A 3 9.16 -4.47 -2.00
N ILE A 4 9.62 -3.22 -2.09
CA ILE A 4 9.61 -2.23 -1.01
C ILE A 4 8.20 -2.07 -0.39
N ILE A 5 7.13 -2.18 -1.19
CA ILE A 5 5.76 -2.00 -0.69
C ILE A 5 5.42 -3.04 0.38
N PHE A 6 5.93 -4.27 0.26
CA PHE A 6 5.72 -5.30 1.29
C PHE A 6 6.44 -4.97 2.59
N ASP A 7 7.61 -4.32 2.51
CA ASP A 7 8.34 -3.82 3.68
C ASP A 7 7.59 -2.71 4.37
N ILE A 8 7.07 -1.75 3.60
CA ILE A 8 6.26 -0.65 4.12
C ILE A 8 5.00 -1.20 4.79
N ILE A 9 4.29 -2.15 4.17
CA ILE A 9 3.11 -2.80 4.78
C ILE A 9 3.47 -3.38 6.14
N GLY A 10 4.56 -4.17 6.21
CA GLY A 10 4.99 -4.81 7.46
C GLY A 10 5.39 -3.79 8.53
N PHE A 11 6.26 -2.84 8.18
CA PHE A 11 6.75 -1.81 9.10
C PHE A 11 5.63 -0.91 9.61
N LEU A 12 4.75 -0.45 8.70
CA LEU A 12 3.64 0.43 9.05
C LEU A 12 2.61 -0.30 9.92
N SER A 13 2.28 -1.55 9.60
CA SER A 13 1.41 -2.39 10.45
C SER A 13 1.95 -2.54 11.86
N GLN A 14 3.25 -2.83 12.01
CA GLN A 14 3.90 -2.94 13.32
C GLN A 14 3.89 -1.59 14.06
N HIS A 15 4.18 -0.50 13.36
CA HIS A 15 4.18 0.84 13.94
C HIS A 15 2.78 1.24 14.43
N LEU A 16 1.74 1.07 13.59
CA LEU A 16 0.34 1.31 13.98
C LEU A 16 -0.06 0.48 15.20
N ARG A 17 0.40 -0.78 15.27
CA ARG A 17 0.17 -1.65 16.43
C ARG A 17 0.83 -1.13 17.71
N ALA A 18 2.01 -0.53 17.61
CA ALA A 18 2.76 0.03 18.73
C ALA A 18 2.11 1.31 19.28
N VAL A 19 1.54 2.15 18.40
CA VAL A 19 0.85 3.40 18.79
C VAL A 19 -0.64 3.20 19.15
N GLY A 20 -1.12 1.95 19.22
CA GLY A 20 -2.49 1.62 19.63
C GLY A 20 -3.53 1.62 18.50
N LEU A 21 -3.11 1.74 17.25
CA LEU A 21 -3.96 1.82 16.05
C LEU A 21 -4.09 0.46 15.33
N ARG A 22 -4.25 -0.62 16.10
CA ARG A 22 -4.21 -2.02 15.59
C ARG A 22 -5.31 -2.39 14.59
N GLY A 23 -6.42 -1.66 14.58
CA GLY A 23 -7.59 -1.97 13.77
C GLY A 23 -7.66 -1.24 12.42
N ILE A 24 -6.64 -0.44 12.07
CA ILE A 24 -6.66 0.32 10.82
C ILE A 24 -6.42 -0.64 9.64
N PRO A 25 -7.39 -0.79 8.72
CA PRO A 25 -7.23 -1.69 7.60
C PRO A 25 -6.36 -1.09 6.50
N PHE A 26 -5.73 -1.99 5.77
CA PHE A 26 -4.86 -1.75 4.64
C PHE A 26 -5.53 -2.26 3.36
N TYR A 27 -5.38 -1.51 2.27
CA TYR A 27 -5.90 -1.89 0.96
C TYR A 27 -4.80 -1.81 -0.09
N ALA A 28 -4.52 -2.90 -0.79
CA ALA A 28 -3.58 -2.94 -1.91
C ALA A 28 -4.32 -3.05 -3.24
N VAL A 29 -4.31 -1.98 -4.04
CA VAL A 29 -5.05 -1.90 -5.31
C VAL A 29 -4.11 -1.73 -6.48
N SER A 30 -3.97 -2.80 -7.27
CA SER A 30 -3.10 -2.86 -8.44
C SER A 30 -3.53 -4.02 -9.34
N PRO A 31 -3.46 -3.92 -10.67
CA PRO A 31 -3.81 -5.03 -11.57
C PRO A 31 -3.07 -6.34 -11.26
N ILE A 32 -1.86 -6.22 -10.71
CA ILE A 32 -1.00 -7.35 -10.32
C ILE A 32 -1.01 -7.60 -8.82
N ALA A 33 -1.99 -7.10 -8.06
CA ALA A 33 -1.95 -7.15 -6.60
C ALA A 33 -1.98 -8.57 -6.03
N GLU A 34 -2.93 -9.38 -6.49
CA GLU A 34 -3.05 -10.78 -6.08
C GLU A 34 -1.80 -11.59 -6.45
N GLU A 35 -1.34 -11.41 -7.68
CA GLU A 35 -0.16 -12.09 -8.19
C GLU A 35 1.11 -11.67 -7.42
N SER A 36 1.29 -10.38 -7.14
CA SER A 36 2.43 -9.86 -6.38
C SER A 36 2.44 -10.43 -4.95
N LEU A 37 1.29 -10.48 -4.27
CA LEU A 37 1.17 -11.03 -2.90
C LEU A 37 1.44 -12.55 -2.86
N LYS A 38 0.99 -13.29 -3.88
CA LYS A 38 1.27 -14.73 -3.99
C LYS A 38 2.75 -14.99 -4.24
N TYR A 39 3.38 -14.25 -5.16
CA TYR A 39 4.79 -14.44 -5.48
C TYR A 39 5.74 -14.00 -4.37
N SER A 40 5.40 -12.98 -3.58
CA SER A 40 6.23 -12.59 -2.43
C SER A 40 6.40 -13.71 -1.39
N ASN A 41 5.45 -14.64 -1.31
CA ASN A 41 5.57 -15.82 -0.44
C ASN A 41 6.43 -16.94 -1.03
N ILE A 42 6.60 -16.98 -2.36
CA ILE A 42 7.32 -18.06 -3.06
C ILE A 42 8.78 -17.65 -3.30
N CYS A 43 9.04 -16.38 -3.64
CA CYS A 43 10.37 -15.84 -3.95
C CYS A 43 11.16 -15.40 -2.71
N GLY A 44 10.97 -16.06 -1.57
CA GLY A 44 11.59 -15.65 -0.32
C GLY A 44 13.12 -15.79 -0.29
N GLU A 45 13.69 -16.54 -1.24
CA GLU A 45 15.12 -16.65 -1.49
C GLU A 45 15.80 -15.34 -1.90
N TRP A 46 15.03 -14.32 -2.33
CA TRP A 46 15.56 -12.99 -2.67
C TRP A 46 15.41 -11.97 -1.52
N MET A 47 14.97 -12.41 -0.35
CA MET A 47 14.83 -11.56 0.84
C MET A 47 16.13 -11.52 1.67
N CYS A 48 16.22 -10.60 2.63
CA CYS A 48 17.33 -10.59 3.57
C CYS A 48 17.41 -11.90 4.37
N THR A 49 18.62 -12.26 4.83
CA THR A 49 18.89 -13.56 5.48
C THR A 49 17.99 -13.83 6.68
N GLU A 50 17.63 -12.80 7.46
CA GLU A 50 16.71 -12.92 8.59
C GLU A 50 15.30 -13.37 8.18
N ARG A 51 14.84 -12.99 6.99
CA ARG A 51 13.54 -13.38 6.43
C ARG A 51 13.61 -14.72 5.70
N GLN A 52 14.72 -15.02 5.04
CA GLN A 52 14.99 -16.35 4.48
C GLN A 52 14.96 -17.43 5.58
N GLN A 53 15.53 -17.15 6.76
CA GLN A 53 15.52 -18.07 7.90
C GLN A 53 14.09 -18.40 8.38
N LYS A 54 13.16 -17.44 8.25
CA LYS A 54 11.75 -17.66 8.62
C LYS A 54 11.00 -18.56 7.64
N MET A 55 11.48 -18.77 6.40
CA MET A 55 10.86 -19.72 5.47
C MET A 55 10.97 -21.18 5.94
N TYR A 56 11.93 -21.49 6.82
CA TYR A 56 12.13 -22.83 7.37
C TYR A 56 11.29 -23.07 8.64
N LEU A 57 10.58 -22.05 9.11
CA LEU A 57 9.64 -22.16 10.21
C LEU A 57 8.25 -22.51 9.68
N PRO A 58 7.39 -23.14 10.50
CA PRO A 58 5.99 -23.39 10.11
C PRO A 58 5.16 -22.09 10.02
N ASP A 59 5.69 -20.96 10.49
CA ASP A 59 5.02 -19.66 10.45
C ASP A 59 5.14 -19.00 9.06
N ASN A 60 4.17 -18.14 8.71
CA ASN A 60 4.20 -17.42 7.45
C ASN A 60 5.47 -16.55 7.36
N PRO A 61 6.26 -16.67 6.27
CA PRO A 61 7.51 -15.90 6.13
C PRO A 61 7.24 -14.40 5.99
N MET A 62 6.06 -14.04 5.48
CA MET A 62 5.64 -12.67 5.23
C MET A 62 4.46 -12.22 6.09
N HIS A 63 4.63 -11.05 6.71
CA HIS A 63 3.65 -10.48 7.65
C HIS A 63 2.30 -10.13 6.98
N HIS A 64 2.30 -9.85 5.68
CA HIS A 64 1.07 -9.51 4.96
C HIS A 64 0.08 -10.68 4.89
N GLN A 65 0.55 -11.93 4.98
CA GLN A 65 -0.32 -13.11 4.95
C GLN A 65 -1.18 -13.18 6.22
N ASP A 66 -0.57 -13.01 7.39
CA ASP A 66 -1.28 -12.94 8.67
C ASP A 66 -2.28 -11.77 8.67
N MET A 67 -1.92 -10.64 8.07
CA MET A 67 -2.82 -9.49 7.93
C MET A 67 -4.04 -9.80 7.06
N ILE A 68 -3.88 -10.59 5.99
CA ILE A 68 -5.01 -11.02 5.14
C ILE A 68 -5.95 -11.93 5.94
N GLU A 69 -5.39 -12.92 6.66
CA GLU A 69 -6.17 -13.85 7.49
C GLU A 69 -6.92 -13.13 8.62
N GLN A 70 -6.32 -12.08 9.18
CA GLN A 70 -6.93 -11.22 10.20
C GLN A 70 -7.92 -10.18 9.64
N SER A 71 -8.19 -10.19 8.33
CA SER A 71 -9.02 -9.16 7.67
C SER A 71 -8.51 -7.74 7.91
N LEU A 72 -7.18 -7.57 8.03
CA LEU A 72 -6.50 -6.29 8.19
C LEU A 72 -5.90 -5.81 6.86
N LEU A 73 -5.57 -6.71 5.94
CA LEU A 73 -5.12 -6.38 4.59
C LEU A 73 -6.08 -6.95 3.55
N TYR A 74 -6.64 -6.07 2.72
CA TYR A 74 -7.45 -6.40 1.56
C TYR A 74 -6.70 -6.07 0.28
N TYR A 75 -6.95 -6.81 -0.79
CA TYR A 75 -6.35 -6.54 -2.08
C TYR A 75 -7.36 -6.69 -3.22
N ALA A 76 -7.17 -5.91 -4.29
CA ALA A 76 -7.98 -6.04 -5.50
C ALA A 76 -7.18 -5.62 -6.74
N SER A 77 -7.55 -6.21 -7.88
CA SER A 77 -7.00 -5.80 -9.18
C SER A 77 -7.44 -4.39 -9.58
N ARG A 78 -8.63 -3.98 -9.14
CA ARG A 78 -9.27 -2.69 -9.46
C ARG A 78 -10.02 -2.15 -8.25
N ALA A 79 -10.17 -0.83 -8.19
CA ALA A 79 -11.06 -0.17 -7.23
C ALA A 79 -12.52 -0.28 -7.71
N ASP A 80 -13.06 -1.50 -7.74
CA ASP A 80 -14.46 -1.76 -8.10
C ASP A 80 -15.42 -1.57 -6.91
N SER A 81 -16.72 -1.73 -7.18
CA SER A 81 -17.78 -1.56 -6.18
C SER A 81 -17.64 -2.50 -4.99
N SER A 82 -17.10 -3.71 -5.19
CA SER A 82 -16.94 -4.71 -4.13
C SER A 82 -15.92 -4.30 -3.08
N LEU A 83 -14.85 -3.60 -3.50
CA LEU A 83 -13.89 -3.02 -2.58
C LEU A 83 -14.40 -1.71 -1.97
N GLN A 84 -15.23 -0.96 -2.71
CA GLN A 84 -15.83 0.28 -2.23
C GLN A 84 -16.71 0.11 -1.00
N GLU A 85 -17.51 -0.97 -0.98
CA GLU A 85 -18.37 -1.33 0.16
C GLU A 85 -17.57 -1.77 1.40
N LYS A 86 -16.30 -2.15 1.21
CA LYS A 86 -15.41 -2.62 2.28
C LYS A 86 -14.51 -1.54 2.85
N TYR A 87 -14.45 -0.34 2.27
CA TYR A 87 -13.59 0.72 2.80
C TYR A 87 -14.07 1.15 4.18
N GLN A 88 -13.19 1.02 5.16
CA GLN A 88 -13.37 1.56 6.49
C GLN A 88 -12.40 2.74 6.65
N GLU A 89 -12.83 3.79 7.33
CA GLU A 89 -12.00 4.96 7.63
C GLU A 89 -11.79 5.05 9.16
N PRO A 90 -10.56 5.31 9.64
CA PRO A 90 -9.33 5.58 8.88
C PRO A 90 -8.74 4.30 8.27
N CYS A 91 -8.07 4.42 7.11
CA CYS A 91 -7.36 3.32 6.45
C CYS A 91 -6.08 3.77 5.74
N VAL A 92 -5.27 2.78 5.34
CA VAL A 92 -4.09 2.97 4.49
C VAL A 92 -4.35 2.31 3.13
N VAL A 93 -4.07 3.02 2.03
CA VAL A 93 -4.26 2.48 0.68
C VAL A 93 -2.97 2.57 -0.12
N PHE A 94 -2.52 1.42 -0.61
CA PHE A 94 -1.43 1.30 -1.58
C PHE A 94 -2.02 1.24 -2.98
N ALA A 95 -1.75 2.26 -3.79
CA ALA A 95 -2.21 2.35 -5.18
C ALA A 95 -1.03 2.24 -6.14
N GLY A 96 -1.09 1.25 -7.04
CA GLY A 96 0.12 0.71 -7.67
C GLY A 96 0.81 1.50 -8.80
N HIS A 97 0.41 2.73 -9.16
CA HIS A 97 1.17 3.49 -10.17
C HIS A 97 1.25 5.00 -9.83
N PRO A 98 2.46 5.55 -9.66
CA PRO A 98 2.70 6.91 -9.16
C PRO A 98 2.31 8.01 -10.15
N SER A 99 2.20 7.71 -11.45
CA SER A 99 1.85 8.72 -12.47
C SER A 99 0.48 9.37 -12.32
N LEU A 100 -0.45 8.79 -11.52
CA LEU A 100 -1.82 9.28 -11.36
C LEU A 100 -2.60 9.54 -12.68
N ARG A 101 -2.18 8.97 -13.83
CA ARG A 101 -2.83 9.21 -15.14
C ARG A 101 -3.88 8.18 -15.53
N ARG A 102 -3.74 6.93 -15.06
CA ARG A 102 -4.69 5.83 -15.33
C ARG A 102 -4.87 4.86 -14.16
N SER A 103 -4.40 5.23 -12.97
CA SER A 103 -4.34 4.31 -11.83
C SER A 103 -5.59 4.40 -10.96
N ALA A 104 -5.81 3.35 -10.16
CA ALA A 104 -6.86 3.32 -9.14
C ALA A 104 -6.74 4.51 -8.14
N ALA A 105 -5.53 5.07 -7.99
CA ALA A 105 -5.27 6.24 -7.16
C ALA A 105 -6.13 7.45 -7.53
N ILE A 106 -6.46 7.65 -8.82
CA ILE A 106 -7.33 8.75 -9.26
C ILE A 106 -8.70 8.67 -8.59
N ASN A 107 -9.27 7.47 -8.51
CA ASN A 107 -10.57 7.27 -7.88
C ASN A 107 -10.52 7.57 -6.38
N PHE A 108 -9.40 7.26 -5.72
CA PHE A 108 -9.18 7.60 -4.31
C PHE A 108 -9.01 9.09 -4.10
N ILE A 109 -8.22 9.77 -4.94
CA ILE A 109 -8.05 11.22 -4.87
C ILE A 109 -9.39 11.92 -5.09
N ARG A 110 -10.23 11.44 -6.02
CA ARG A 110 -11.58 11.97 -6.21
C ARG A 110 -12.50 11.76 -5.00
N LYS A 111 -12.38 10.61 -4.32
CA LYS A 111 -13.19 10.26 -3.14
C LYS A 111 -12.75 11.02 -1.88
N TRP A 112 -11.45 11.15 -1.66
CA TRP A 112 -10.83 11.57 -0.41
C TRP A 112 -10.06 12.89 -0.49
N GLY A 113 -9.98 13.47 -1.69
CA GLY A 113 -9.18 14.65 -1.98
C GLY A 113 -9.66 15.92 -1.29
N ASN A 114 -10.95 16.05 -1.01
CA ASN A 114 -11.52 17.27 -0.41
C ASN A 114 -11.51 17.24 1.13
N ASN A 115 -10.65 16.42 1.75
CA ASN A 115 -10.53 16.31 3.19
C ASN A 115 -9.07 16.53 3.60
N SER A 116 -8.82 17.59 4.38
CA SER A 116 -7.48 17.97 4.85
C SER A 116 -6.83 16.98 5.81
N ASN A 117 -7.60 16.03 6.37
CA ASN A 117 -7.06 14.96 7.21
C ASN A 117 -6.43 13.83 6.39
N ASN A 118 -6.64 13.82 5.08
CA ASN A 118 -6.07 12.83 4.18
C ASN A 118 -4.74 13.32 3.62
N SER A 119 -3.85 12.38 3.33
CA SER A 119 -2.56 12.65 2.70
C SER A 119 -2.28 11.62 1.61
N ILE A 120 -1.58 12.04 0.57
CA ILE A 120 -1.05 11.16 -0.47
C ILE A 120 0.47 11.19 -0.39
N ILE A 121 1.08 10.01 -0.29
CA ILE A 121 2.53 9.86 -0.15
C ILE A 121 3.06 9.24 -1.44
N PHE A 122 4.01 9.93 -2.06
CA PHE A 122 4.75 9.43 -3.21
C PHE A 122 6.07 8.84 -2.74
N THR A 123 6.29 7.57 -3.05
CA THR A 123 7.45 6.79 -2.61
C THR A 123 8.50 6.59 -3.70
N GLU A 124 8.20 6.93 -4.95
CA GLU A 124 9.06 6.69 -6.11
C GLU A 124 9.77 8.00 -6.50
N SER A 125 11.08 7.94 -6.71
CA SER A 125 11.91 9.12 -7.05
C SER A 125 11.86 9.52 -8.53
N GLU A 126 11.43 8.60 -9.40
CA GLU A 126 11.46 8.77 -10.85
C GLU A 126 10.30 9.59 -11.42
N TYR A 127 9.33 9.98 -10.58
CA TYR A 127 8.09 10.63 -11.03
C TYR A 127 7.96 12.07 -10.53
N ASP A 128 7.64 12.98 -11.46
CA ASP A 128 7.27 14.34 -11.13
C ASP A 128 5.91 14.38 -10.43
N CYS A 129 5.96 14.52 -9.10
CA CYS A 129 4.78 14.55 -8.26
C CYS A 129 3.98 15.85 -8.42
N GLU A 130 4.63 16.96 -8.78
CA GLU A 130 3.95 18.23 -9.04
C GLU A 130 3.13 18.12 -10.33
N GLU A 131 3.73 17.58 -11.40
CA GLU A 131 3.01 17.32 -12.65
C GLU A 131 1.84 16.35 -12.42
N ALA A 132 2.04 15.29 -11.63
CA ALA A 132 0.99 14.33 -11.31
C ALA A 132 -0.18 14.96 -10.52
N MET A 133 0.11 15.89 -9.61
CA MET A 133 -0.89 16.59 -8.80
C MET A 133 -1.57 17.77 -9.50
N SER A 134 -1.01 18.26 -10.61
CA SER A 134 -1.60 19.38 -11.40
C SER A 134 -3.04 19.10 -11.85
N ALA A 135 -3.40 17.83 -12.10
CA ALA A 135 -4.75 17.42 -12.46
C ALA A 135 -5.76 17.52 -11.30
N PHE A 136 -5.28 17.80 -10.09
CA PHE A 136 -6.03 17.76 -8.83
C PHE A 136 -5.88 19.07 -8.04
N GLU A 137 -5.62 20.18 -8.73
CA GLU A 137 -5.56 21.51 -8.12
C GLU A 137 -6.83 21.85 -7.33
N GLY A 138 -6.65 22.49 -6.17
CA GLY A 138 -7.75 22.92 -5.30
C GLY A 138 -8.26 21.87 -4.30
N LEU A 139 -7.73 20.65 -4.34
CA LEU A 139 -8.01 19.63 -3.32
C LEU A 139 -7.27 19.93 -2.01
N GLN A 140 -7.86 19.50 -0.88
CA GLN A 140 -7.31 19.69 0.46
C GLN A 140 -6.33 18.59 0.89
N ILE A 141 -6.33 17.45 0.19
CA ILE A 141 -5.42 16.34 0.43
C ILE A 141 -3.98 16.81 0.31
N LYS A 142 -3.16 16.49 1.32
CA LYS A 142 -1.77 16.94 1.36
C LYS A 142 -0.88 15.99 0.55
N PRO A 143 -0.22 16.45 -0.54
CA PRO A 143 0.82 15.67 -1.17
C PRO A 143 2.09 15.71 -0.32
N ILE A 144 2.71 14.54 -0.15
CA ILE A 144 3.95 14.34 0.58
C ILE A 144 4.89 13.52 -0.31
N TYR A 145 6.10 14.03 -0.52
CA TYR A 145 7.12 13.36 -1.30
C TYR A 145 8.17 12.76 -0.36
N LEU A 146 8.25 11.43 -0.34
CA LEU A 146 9.16 10.65 0.49
C LEU A 146 9.73 9.50 -0.36
N PRO A 147 10.66 9.79 -1.29
CA PRO A 147 11.27 8.77 -2.11
C PRO A 147 12.02 7.75 -1.23
N ILE A 148 11.82 6.47 -1.52
CA ILE A 148 12.53 5.38 -0.86
C ILE A 148 13.54 4.86 -1.88
N ASP A 149 14.83 5.13 -1.63
CA ASP A 149 15.91 4.70 -2.50
C ASP A 149 16.19 3.20 -2.34
N ASP A 150 16.34 2.48 -3.46
CA ASP A 150 16.80 1.09 -3.54
C ASP A 150 18.36 0.99 -3.54
N GLN A 151 19.05 1.70 -2.63
CA GLN A 151 20.52 1.58 -2.50
C GLN A 151 20.95 0.39 -1.65
#